data_AF-A0A438ISV3-F1
#
_entry.id   AF-A0A438ISV3-F1
#
_cell.length_a   1.000
_cell.length_b   1.000
_cell.length_c   1.000
_cell.angle_alpha   90.00
_cell.angle_beta   90.00
_cell.angle_gamma   90.00
#
_symmetry.space_group_name_H-M   'P 1'
#
loop_
_entity.id
_entity.type
_entity.pdbx_description
1 polymer ?
#
loop_
_entity_poly.entity_id
_entity_poly.type
_entity_poly.pdbx_seq_one_letter_code
_entity_poly.pdbx_strand_id
1 'polypeptide(L)'
;MILWLNELSLWLTFLDGNRKLVKYPGETELRIFKLLSKYIKDPLQARKFIDNLLPFLGKKAQNSDACVEALQVIRDIIPVSGSETSPKILNAVSPLLISAGLDMRLAICDLLGVLAETDPLVLSVAKLISELNATSVMEMGGLDYDTIVHAYEKMSMEFFYTIPENQALVILSHCVYDMSSNELILRHSAYRLLVSFVEFSIQILRLEVKSDHEMPEAMVTSIADGCWTEACIQRMINKFLLKHMADAMGKETSVQKEWIDLLREMVLKLPEVPNLHSFKILCSDDPEVDFFNNIIHLQKHRRSRALSRFRNAINAEGLPEVITNKVFVPLS
;
A
#
# COMPACT_ATOMS: atom_id res chain seq x y z
N MET A 1 29.70 17.17 -14.78
CA MET A 1 28.68 16.20 -14.29
C MET A 1 28.21 16.52 -12.87
N ILE A 2 29.08 16.60 -11.86
CA ILE A 2 28.68 16.97 -10.48
C ILE A 2 28.08 18.38 -10.39
N LEU A 3 28.67 19.36 -11.09
CA LEU A 3 28.11 20.72 -11.19
C LEU A 3 26.73 20.75 -11.86
N TRP A 4 26.53 19.90 -12.88
CA TRP A 4 25.25 19.77 -13.59
C TRP A 4 24.18 19.08 -12.74
N LEU A 5 24.54 18.04 -11.98
CA LEU A 5 23.63 17.37 -11.02
C LEU A 5 23.24 18.28 -9.86
N ASN A 6 24.15 19.15 -9.40
CA ASN A 6 23.85 20.16 -8.39
C ASN A 6 22.97 21.29 -8.96
N GLU A 7 23.16 21.70 -10.22
CA GLU A 7 22.26 22.64 -10.89
C GLU A 7 20.87 22.05 -11.12
N LEU A 8 20.77 20.75 -11.43
CA LEU A 8 19.49 20.02 -11.56
C LEU A 8 18.80 19.85 -10.21
N SER A 9 19.56 19.56 -9.14
CA SER A 9 19.09 19.54 -7.75
C SER A 9 18.61 20.92 -7.28
N LEU A 10 19.32 21.99 -7.64
CA LEU A 10 18.92 23.39 -7.40
C LEU A 10 17.67 23.76 -8.21
N TRP A 11 17.56 23.28 -9.44
CA TRP A 11 16.34 23.44 -10.27
C TRP A 11 15.14 22.68 -9.68
N LEU A 12 15.33 21.45 -9.21
CA LEU A 12 14.29 20.62 -8.59
C LEU A 12 13.85 21.17 -7.22
N THR A 13 14.77 21.73 -6.43
CA THR A 13 14.43 22.40 -5.15
C THR A 13 13.80 23.78 -5.36
N PHE A 14 14.18 24.50 -6.43
CA PHE A 14 13.50 25.73 -6.84
C PHE A 14 12.04 25.49 -7.28
N LEU A 15 11.73 24.30 -7.80
CA LEU A 15 10.38 23.87 -8.16
C LEU A 15 9.47 23.59 -6.96
N ASP A 16 10.02 23.24 -5.79
CA ASP A 16 9.25 22.93 -4.58
C ASP A 16 8.83 24.20 -3.80
N GLY A 17 9.59 25.29 -3.94
CA GLY A 17 9.32 26.58 -3.29
C GLY A 17 8.28 27.47 -3.99
N ASN A 18 8.08 27.31 -5.30
CA ASN A 18 7.16 28.13 -6.08
C ASN A 18 5.90 27.33 -6.47
N ARG A 19 4.87 27.43 -5.63
CA ARG A 19 3.49 27.05 -5.96
C ARG A 19 2.97 27.93 -7.10
N LYS A 20 3.35 27.65 -8.34
CA LYS A 20 2.61 27.91 -9.59
C LYS A 20 3.45 27.49 -10.79
N LEU A 21 2.94 26.46 -11.49
CA LEU A 21 3.15 26.19 -12.91
C LEU A 21 4.61 26.09 -13.39
N VAL A 22 5.23 24.92 -13.23
CA VAL A 22 6.26 24.49 -14.19
C VAL A 22 5.96 23.05 -14.61
N LYS A 23 5.95 22.85 -15.93
CA LYS A 23 5.72 21.58 -16.61
C LYS A 23 6.71 20.53 -16.11
N TYR A 24 6.25 19.29 -16.02
CA TYR A 24 7.10 18.10 -15.87
C TYR A 24 8.35 18.22 -16.76
N PRO A 25 9.54 17.80 -16.29
CA PRO A 25 10.70 17.65 -17.18
C PRO A 25 10.28 16.81 -18.38
N GLY A 26 10.57 17.29 -19.59
CA GLY A 26 10.05 16.68 -20.81
C GLY A 26 10.66 15.31 -21.09
N GLU A 27 10.14 14.64 -22.12
CA GLU A 27 10.73 13.42 -22.69
C GLU A 27 12.22 13.59 -23.05
N THR A 28 12.66 14.82 -23.34
CA THR A 28 14.04 15.09 -23.75
C THR A 28 15.01 14.90 -22.58
N GLU A 29 14.65 15.37 -21.39
CA GLU A 29 15.45 15.26 -20.18
C GLU A 29 15.56 13.79 -19.72
N LEU A 30 14.48 13.02 -19.80
CA LEU A 30 14.49 11.60 -19.44
C LEU A 30 15.28 10.75 -20.45
N ARG A 31 15.23 11.08 -21.74
CA ARG A 31 16.12 10.47 -22.76
C ARG A 31 17.60 10.76 -22.45
N ILE A 32 17.93 11.97 -22.01
CA ILE A 32 19.29 12.31 -21.58
C ILE A 32 19.67 11.48 -20.35
N PHE A 33 18.79 11.36 -19.36
CA PHE A 33 19.04 10.53 -18.17
C PHE A 33 19.27 9.05 -18.52
N LYS A 34 18.51 8.50 -19.46
CA LYS A 34 18.71 7.14 -19.97
C LYS A 34 20.06 6.94 -20.67
N LEU A 35 20.59 7.97 -21.32
CA LEU A 35 21.93 7.92 -21.89
C LEU A 35 23.01 8.05 -20.80
N LEU A 36 22.81 8.95 -19.84
CA LEU A 36 23.74 9.20 -18.74
C LEU A 36 23.88 8.00 -17.80
N SER A 37 22.81 7.25 -17.53
CA SER A 37 22.84 6.08 -16.63
C SER A 37 23.93 5.08 -17.01
N LYS A 38 24.22 4.91 -18.30
CA LYS A 38 25.25 4.01 -18.83
C LYS A 38 26.67 4.39 -18.40
N TYR A 39 26.90 5.67 -18.14
CA TYR A 39 28.22 6.24 -17.81
C TYR A 39 28.44 6.40 -16.30
N ILE A 40 27.38 6.29 -15.49
CA ILE A 40 27.50 6.34 -14.04
C ILE A 40 28.05 5.00 -13.55
N LYS A 41 29.26 5.02 -12.98
CA LYS A 41 29.95 3.84 -12.41
C LYS A 41 30.26 3.99 -10.93
N ASP A 42 30.13 5.19 -10.40
CA ASP A 42 30.36 5.49 -8.99
C ASP A 42 29.07 5.25 -8.18
N PRO A 43 29.08 4.42 -7.12
CA PRO A 43 27.90 4.13 -6.32
C PRO A 43 27.24 5.36 -5.68
N LEU A 44 28.03 6.33 -5.22
CA LEU A 44 27.48 7.55 -4.60
C LEU A 44 26.75 8.42 -5.64
N GLN A 45 27.31 8.55 -6.85
CA GLN A 45 26.64 9.22 -7.96
C GLN A 45 25.38 8.47 -8.42
N ALA A 46 25.42 7.13 -8.47
CA ALA A 46 24.26 6.31 -8.79
C ALA A 46 23.11 6.53 -7.79
N ARG A 47 23.42 6.56 -6.49
CA ARG A 47 22.43 6.86 -5.43
C ARG A 47 21.81 8.24 -5.59
N LYS A 48 22.64 9.28 -5.79
CA LYS A 48 22.16 10.66 -6.04
C LYS A 48 21.31 10.75 -7.31
N PHE A 49 21.67 9.98 -8.33
CA PHE A 49 20.92 9.93 -9.58
C PHE A 49 19.54 9.30 -9.39
N ILE A 50 19.45 8.19 -8.64
CA ILE A 50 18.16 7.61 -8.23
C ILE A 50 17.34 8.62 -7.46
N ASP A 51 17.91 9.29 -6.45
CA ASP A 51 17.19 10.30 -5.64
C ASP A 51 16.55 11.41 -6.49
N ASN A 52 17.20 11.82 -7.58
CA ASN A 52 16.67 12.81 -8.52
C ASN A 52 15.52 12.27 -9.40
N LEU A 53 15.44 10.95 -9.59
CA LEU A 53 14.43 10.29 -10.42
C LEU A 53 13.19 9.86 -9.63
N LEU A 54 13.31 9.61 -8.32
CA LEU A 54 12.18 9.18 -7.48
C LEU A 54 10.95 10.12 -7.56
N PRO A 55 11.08 11.46 -7.64
CA PRO A 55 9.92 12.35 -7.77
C PRO A 55 9.05 12.08 -9.01
N PHE A 56 9.61 11.50 -10.08
CA PHE A 56 8.88 11.13 -11.28
C PHE A 56 7.96 9.91 -11.08
N LEU A 57 8.17 9.15 -10.00
CA LEU A 57 7.32 8.01 -9.61
C LEU A 57 6.16 8.44 -8.69
N GLY A 58 5.99 9.74 -8.43
CA GLY A 58 4.95 10.24 -7.54
C GLY A 58 3.53 9.96 -8.04
N LYS A 59 2.54 9.96 -7.12
CA LYS A 59 1.12 9.63 -7.38
C LYS A 59 0.48 10.25 -8.63
N LYS A 60 0.90 11.45 -9.05
CA LYS A 60 0.35 12.14 -10.23
C LYS A 60 0.86 11.59 -11.57
N ALA A 61 1.90 10.76 -11.54
CA ALA A 61 2.62 10.28 -12.71
C ALA A 61 2.28 8.83 -13.11
N GLN A 62 1.37 8.15 -12.38
CA GLN A 62 1.09 6.71 -12.49
C GLN A 62 0.85 6.16 -13.90
N ASN A 63 0.38 7.00 -14.84
CA ASN A 63 0.09 6.62 -16.22
C ASN A 63 0.81 7.51 -17.24
N SER A 64 1.92 8.15 -16.85
CA SER A 64 2.71 8.98 -17.77
C SER A 64 3.86 8.18 -18.37
N ASP A 65 4.17 8.41 -19.65
CA ASP A 65 5.36 7.86 -20.31
C ASP A 65 6.63 8.21 -19.54
N ALA A 66 6.65 9.40 -18.94
CA ALA A 66 7.72 9.87 -18.06
C ALA A 66 7.95 8.96 -16.84
N CYS A 67 6.89 8.39 -16.25
CA CYS A 67 7.01 7.47 -15.13
C CYS A 67 7.59 6.12 -15.57
N VAL A 68 7.16 5.60 -16.73
CA VAL A 68 7.71 4.35 -17.29
C VAL A 68 9.19 4.52 -17.62
N GLU A 69 9.55 5.63 -18.27
CA GLU A 69 10.95 5.95 -18.57
C GLU A 69 11.77 6.09 -17.28
N ALA A 70 11.26 6.79 -16.26
CA ALA A 70 11.94 6.91 -14.97
C ALA A 70 12.16 5.54 -14.30
N LEU A 71 11.17 4.63 -14.31
CA LEU A 71 11.32 3.27 -13.79
C LEU A 71 12.43 2.51 -14.53
N GLN A 72 12.46 2.60 -15.87
CA GLN A 72 13.51 1.95 -16.66
C GLN A 72 14.90 2.48 -16.32
N VAL A 73 15.05 3.82 -16.22
CA VAL A 73 16.33 4.44 -15.88
C VAL A 73 16.77 4.06 -14.47
N ILE A 74 15.84 4.01 -13.50
CA ILE A 74 16.12 3.54 -12.13
C ILE A 74 16.56 2.08 -12.15
N ARG A 75 15.83 1.21 -12.85
CA ARG A 75 16.17 -0.21 -12.99
C ARG A 75 17.59 -0.42 -13.50
N ASP A 76 17.98 0.32 -14.54
CA ASP A 76 19.29 0.18 -15.18
C ASP A 76 20.45 0.65 -14.28
N ILE A 77 20.19 1.52 -13.29
CA ILE A 77 21.22 2.07 -12.38
C ILE A 77 21.31 1.33 -11.03
N ILE A 78 20.27 0.57 -10.65
CA ILE A 78 20.22 -0.21 -9.40
C ILE A 78 21.51 -1.02 -9.15
N PRO A 79 22.04 -1.81 -10.13
CA PRO A 79 23.23 -2.64 -9.91
C PRO A 79 24.48 -1.86 -9.51
N VAL A 80 24.56 -0.56 -9.87
CA VAL A 80 25.67 0.32 -9.51
C VAL A 80 25.47 0.97 -8.14
N SER A 81 24.22 1.22 -7.74
CA SER A 81 23.89 1.95 -6.51
C SER A 81 24.06 1.14 -5.22
N GLY A 82 23.98 -0.19 -5.32
CA GLY A 82 23.95 -1.11 -4.17
C GLY A 82 22.62 -1.09 -3.40
N SER A 83 22.52 -1.91 -2.36
CA SER A 83 21.28 -2.16 -1.60
C SER A 83 20.78 -0.99 -0.75
N GLU A 84 21.61 0.04 -0.51
CA GLU A 84 21.22 1.20 0.31
C GLU A 84 20.04 2.00 -0.26
N THR A 85 19.76 1.86 -1.56
CA THR A 85 18.63 2.56 -2.22
C THR A 85 17.32 1.79 -2.16
N SER A 86 17.33 0.50 -1.81
CA SER A 86 16.15 -0.37 -1.83
C SER A 86 14.97 0.21 -1.06
N PRO A 87 15.13 0.74 0.18
CA PRO A 87 13.98 1.28 0.92
C PRO A 87 13.33 2.47 0.23
N LYS A 88 14.13 3.36 -0.37
CA LYS A 88 13.62 4.54 -1.08
C LYS A 88 12.87 4.14 -2.35
N ILE A 89 13.40 3.17 -3.09
CA ILE A 89 12.80 2.65 -4.32
C ILE A 89 11.46 1.97 -3.99
N LEU A 90 11.44 1.06 -3.00
CA LEU A 90 10.22 0.37 -2.55
C LEU A 90 9.13 1.38 -2.13
N ASN A 91 9.50 2.40 -1.35
CA ASN A 91 8.57 3.46 -0.94
C ASN A 91 8.05 4.28 -2.14
N ALA A 92 8.85 4.51 -3.17
CA ALA A 92 8.46 5.27 -4.35
C ALA A 92 7.54 4.48 -5.29
N VAL A 93 7.74 3.16 -5.44
CA VAL A 93 6.91 2.33 -6.32
C VAL A 93 5.61 1.87 -5.65
N SER A 94 5.57 1.75 -4.31
CA SER A 94 4.36 1.28 -3.61
C SER A 94 3.09 2.07 -3.99
N PRO A 95 3.08 3.41 -4.01
CA PRO A 95 1.89 4.18 -4.41
C PRO A 95 1.47 3.97 -5.87
N LEU A 96 2.36 3.50 -6.75
CA LEU A 96 2.02 3.19 -8.14
C LEU A 96 1.18 1.92 -8.24
N LEU A 97 1.51 0.91 -7.44
CA LEU A 97 0.82 -0.40 -7.45
C LEU A 97 -0.66 -0.33 -7.08
N ILE A 98 -1.11 0.75 -6.44
CA ILE A 98 -2.50 0.96 -5.99
C ILE A 98 -3.50 1.05 -7.15
N SER A 99 -3.06 1.57 -8.30
CA SER A 99 -3.97 1.88 -9.43
C SER A 99 -3.31 1.81 -10.81
N ALA A 100 -2.05 1.37 -10.89
CA ALA A 100 -1.34 1.16 -12.14
C ALA A 100 -2.01 0.09 -13.02
N GLY A 101 -2.04 0.30 -14.33
CA GLY A 101 -2.40 -0.72 -15.32
C GLY A 101 -1.35 -1.83 -15.42
N LEU A 102 -1.68 -2.93 -16.12
CA LEU A 102 -0.86 -4.15 -16.16
C LEU A 102 0.58 -3.88 -16.61
N ASP A 103 0.78 -3.14 -17.71
CA ASP A 103 2.13 -2.85 -18.24
C ASP A 103 3.03 -2.15 -17.21
N MET A 104 2.47 -1.20 -16.47
CA MET A 104 3.18 -0.48 -15.41
C MET A 104 3.49 -1.42 -14.23
N ARG A 105 2.57 -2.32 -13.86
CA ARG A 105 2.83 -3.31 -12.81
C ARG A 105 3.91 -4.30 -13.22
N LEU A 106 3.92 -4.77 -14.47
CA LEU A 106 4.99 -5.62 -15.00
C LEU A 106 6.34 -4.90 -15.04
N ALA A 107 6.36 -3.62 -15.40
CA ALA A 107 7.58 -2.80 -15.32
C ALA A 107 8.09 -2.66 -13.87
N ILE A 108 7.18 -2.58 -12.89
CA ILE A 108 7.54 -2.62 -11.47
C ILE A 108 8.07 -4.01 -11.07
N CYS A 109 7.46 -5.11 -11.54
CA CYS A 109 7.97 -6.47 -11.31
C CYS A 109 9.41 -6.63 -11.82
N ASP A 110 9.70 -6.16 -13.04
CA ASP A 110 11.05 -6.17 -13.61
C ASP A 110 12.05 -5.39 -12.74
N LEU A 111 11.64 -4.19 -12.30
CA LEU A 111 12.48 -3.35 -11.42
C LEU A 111 12.73 -4.03 -10.08
N LEU A 112 11.72 -4.64 -9.47
CA LEU A 112 11.87 -5.38 -8.21
C LEU A 112 12.73 -6.63 -8.37
N GLY A 113 12.68 -7.29 -9.54
CA GLY A 113 13.57 -8.40 -9.88
C GLY A 113 15.04 -7.97 -9.87
N VAL A 114 15.38 -6.88 -10.56
CA VAL A 114 16.74 -6.31 -10.56
C VAL A 114 17.16 -5.81 -9.17
N LEU A 115 16.21 -5.25 -8.42
CA LEU A 115 16.46 -4.84 -7.03
C LEU A 115 16.81 -6.04 -6.14
N ALA A 116 16.11 -7.17 -6.31
CA ALA A 116 16.37 -8.39 -5.55
C ALA A 116 17.71 -9.06 -5.89
N GLU A 117 18.23 -8.88 -7.11
CA GLU A 117 19.59 -9.31 -7.46
C GLU A 117 20.67 -8.50 -6.73
N THR A 118 20.39 -7.22 -6.45
CA THR A 118 21.30 -6.30 -5.76
C THR A 118 21.14 -6.36 -4.24
N ASP A 119 19.92 -6.60 -3.77
CA ASP A 119 19.53 -6.69 -2.37
C ASP A 119 18.68 -7.95 -2.13
N PRO A 120 19.31 -9.07 -1.76
CA PRO A 120 18.61 -10.34 -1.55
C PRO A 120 17.49 -10.29 -0.50
N LEU A 121 17.48 -9.29 0.39
CA LEU A 121 16.41 -9.10 1.38
C LEU A 121 15.07 -8.74 0.72
N VAL A 122 15.08 -8.26 -0.52
CA VAL A 122 13.87 -7.90 -1.29
C VAL A 122 13.32 -9.08 -2.08
N LEU A 123 14.07 -10.19 -2.18
CA LEU A 123 13.75 -11.32 -3.06
C LEU A 123 12.38 -11.94 -2.79
N SER A 124 11.98 -12.07 -1.52
CA SER A 124 10.68 -12.63 -1.15
C SER A 124 9.54 -11.78 -1.70
N VAL A 125 9.57 -10.47 -1.48
CA VAL A 125 8.55 -9.53 -1.97
C VAL A 125 8.58 -9.37 -3.49
N ALA A 126 9.75 -9.33 -4.11
CA ALA A 126 9.87 -9.26 -5.58
C ALA A 126 9.20 -10.46 -6.25
N LYS A 127 9.41 -11.68 -5.72
CA LYS A 127 8.76 -12.90 -6.20
C LYS A 127 7.25 -12.85 -6.01
N LEU A 128 6.78 -12.49 -4.82
CA LEU A 128 5.35 -12.42 -4.53
C LEU A 128 4.64 -11.40 -5.43
N ILE A 129 5.21 -10.20 -5.62
CA ILE A 129 4.62 -9.21 -6.53
C ILE A 129 4.59 -9.70 -7.98
N SER A 130 5.62 -10.41 -8.43
CA SER A 130 5.63 -11.03 -9.76
C SER A 130 4.51 -12.06 -9.91
N GLU A 131 4.35 -12.96 -8.93
CA GLU A 131 3.28 -13.97 -8.93
C GLU A 131 1.88 -13.35 -8.84
N LEU A 132 1.70 -12.29 -8.05
CA LEU A 132 0.44 -11.53 -7.95
C LEU A 132 0.09 -10.79 -9.26
N ASN A 133 1.06 -10.62 -10.16
CA ASN A 133 0.86 -10.03 -11.49
C ASN A 133 1.05 -11.06 -12.62
N ALA A 134 0.95 -12.36 -12.30
CA ALA A 134 1.11 -13.42 -13.29
C ALA A 134 0.06 -13.29 -14.42
N THR A 135 0.53 -13.42 -15.65
CA THR A 135 -0.31 -13.31 -16.85
C THR A 135 -0.63 -14.69 -17.43
N SER A 136 -1.84 -14.84 -17.95
CA SER A 136 -2.27 -16.07 -18.61
C SER A 136 -1.48 -16.30 -19.89
N VAL A 137 -1.01 -17.54 -20.09
CA VAL A 137 -0.44 -17.99 -21.38
C VAL A 137 -1.52 -18.25 -22.43
N MET A 138 -2.78 -18.40 -22.01
CA MET A 138 -3.91 -18.75 -22.88
C MET A 138 -4.66 -17.52 -23.39
N GLU A 139 -4.65 -16.42 -22.64
CA GLU A 139 -5.36 -15.18 -22.96
C GLU A 139 -4.38 -14.00 -22.99
N MET A 140 -4.23 -13.37 -24.16
CA MET A 140 -3.36 -12.21 -24.32
C MET A 140 -3.87 -11.05 -23.46
N GLY A 141 -3.04 -10.60 -22.51
CA GLY A 141 -3.40 -9.56 -21.54
C GLY A 141 -4.30 -10.05 -20.40
N GLY A 142 -4.64 -11.34 -20.37
CA GLY A 142 -5.34 -11.97 -19.26
C GLY A 142 -4.42 -12.27 -18.08
N LEU A 143 -5.02 -12.44 -16.90
CA LEU A 143 -4.31 -12.80 -15.66
C LEU A 143 -4.36 -14.31 -15.42
N ASP A 144 -3.32 -14.84 -14.79
CA ASP A 144 -3.27 -16.21 -14.29
C ASP A 144 -3.80 -16.23 -12.84
N TYR A 145 -5.13 -16.36 -12.71
CA TYR A 145 -5.80 -16.33 -11.40
C TYR A 145 -5.33 -17.42 -10.44
N ASP A 146 -4.97 -18.61 -10.94
CA ASP A 146 -4.53 -19.71 -10.09
C ASP A 146 -3.18 -19.39 -9.44
N THR A 147 -2.23 -18.87 -10.22
CA THR A 147 -0.94 -18.41 -9.69
C THR A 147 -1.12 -17.25 -8.70
N ILE A 148 -2.00 -16.30 -9.00
CA ILE A 148 -2.26 -15.14 -8.13
C ILE A 148 -2.88 -15.58 -6.79
N VAL A 149 -3.89 -16.44 -6.81
CA VAL A 149 -4.54 -16.94 -5.59
C VAL A 149 -3.55 -17.75 -4.75
N HIS A 150 -2.76 -18.62 -5.38
CA HIS A 150 -1.73 -19.37 -4.67
C HIS A 150 -0.65 -18.45 -4.07
N ALA A 151 -0.31 -17.32 -4.71
CA ALA A 151 0.59 -16.33 -4.13
C ALA A 151 0.01 -15.69 -2.86
N TYR A 152 -1.29 -15.36 -2.88
CA TYR A 152 -2.01 -14.90 -1.68
C TYR A 152 -2.00 -15.93 -0.55
N GLU A 153 -2.18 -17.22 -0.86
CA GLU A 153 -2.20 -18.30 0.13
C GLU A 153 -0.86 -18.51 0.85
N LYS A 154 0.26 -18.07 0.26
CA LYS A 154 1.58 -18.09 0.90
C LYS A 154 1.74 -17.05 2.00
N MET A 155 0.88 -16.03 2.03
CA MET A 155 1.00 -14.90 2.94
C MET A 155 -0.06 -14.97 4.05
N SER A 156 0.40 -14.97 5.29
CA SER A 156 -0.42 -14.96 6.50
C SER A 156 0.05 -13.84 7.45
N MET A 157 -0.45 -13.82 8.70
CA MET A 157 0.08 -12.87 9.69
C MET A 157 1.57 -13.10 9.96
N GLU A 158 2.05 -14.35 9.86
CA GLU A 158 3.44 -14.73 10.09
C GLU A 158 4.39 -14.08 9.08
N PHE A 159 3.92 -13.92 7.83
CA PHE A 159 4.70 -13.31 6.76
C PHE A 159 5.14 -11.87 7.11
N PHE A 160 4.28 -11.09 7.78
CA PHE A 160 4.59 -9.71 8.12
C PHE A 160 5.70 -9.56 9.18
N TYR A 161 5.98 -10.58 9.99
CA TYR A 161 7.16 -10.59 10.87
C TYR A 161 8.47 -10.76 10.09
N THR A 162 8.42 -11.29 8.86
CA THR A 162 9.61 -11.61 8.07
C THR A 162 10.08 -10.48 7.17
N ILE A 163 9.31 -9.38 7.09
CA ILE A 163 9.57 -8.27 6.19
C ILE A 163 9.50 -6.93 6.91
N PRO A 164 10.31 -5.93 6.51
CA PRO A 164 10.22 -4.58 7.03
C PRO A 164 9.02 -3.84 6.43
N GLU A 165 8.67 -2.72 7.04
CA GLU A 165 7.49 -1.93 6.70
C GLU A 165 7.42 -1.51 5.21
N ASN A 166 8.52 -1.07 4.61
CA ASN A 166 8.57 -0.65 3.20
C ASN A 166 8.29 -1.81 2.24
N GLN A 167 8.67 -3.04 2.61
CA GLN A 167 8.34 -4.25 1.86
C GLN A 167 6.87 -4.63 2.05
N ALA A 168 6.34 -4.50 3.27
CA ALA A 168 4.92 -4.71 3.54
C ALA A 168 4.05 -3.69 2.77
N LEU A 169 4.49 -2.43 2.68
CA LEU A 169 3.79 -1.39 1.95
C LEU A 169 3.63 -1.71 0.47
N VAL A 170 4.61 -2.35 -0.16
CA VAL A 170 4.54 -2.82 -1.55
C VAL A 170 3.42 -3.86 -1.72
N ILE A 171 3.40 -4.89 -0.86
CA ILE A 171 2.37 -5.94 -0.87
C ILE A 171 0.97 -5.35 -0.60
N LEU A 172 0.85 -4.55 0.47
CA LEU A 172 -0.42 -3.95 0.86
C LEU A 172 -0.95 -2.97 -0.20
N SER A 173 -0.06 -2.27 -0.92
CA SER A 173 -0.45 -1.42 -2.05
C SER A 173 -1.05 -2.22 -3.20
N HIS A 174 -0.51 -3.42 -3.47
CA HIS A 174 -1.10 -4.33 -4.44
C HIS A 174 -2.45 -4.89 -3.95
N CYS A 175 -2.61 -5.20 -2.65
CA CYS A 175 -3.91 -5.56 -2.09
C CYS A 175 -4.96 -4.47 -2.31
N VAL A 176 -4.61 -3.18 -2.20
CA VAL A 176 -5.56 -2.09 -2.47
C VAL A 176 -6.03 -2.10 -3.94
N TYR A 177 -5.14 -2.43 -4.87
CA TYR A 177 -5.48 -2.61 -6.28
C TYR A 177 -6.47 -3.76 -6.47
N ASP A 178 -6.17 -4.94 -5.93
CA ASP A 178 -7.03 -6.13 -6.07
C ASP A 178 -8.36 -6.01 -5.31
N MET A 179 -8.40 -5.28 -4.20
CA MET A 179 -9.66 -4.89 -3.52
C MET A 179 -10.58 -4.05 -4.43
N SER A 180 -10.02 -3.38 -5.44
CA SER A 180 -10.76 -2.59 -6.42
C SER A 180 -11.05 -3.35 -7.72
N SER A 181 -10.65 -4.63 -7.81
CA SER A 181 -10.85 -5.46 -8.99
C SER A 181 -12.34 -5.74 -9.24
N ASN A 182 -12.72 -5.98 -10.50
CA ASN A 182 -14.04 -6.50 -10.83
C ASN A 182 -14.17 -8.00 -10.49
N GLU A 183 -13.05 -8.69 -10.38
CA GLU A 183 -13.02 -10.12 -10.08
C GLU A 183 -13.16 -10.39 -8.59
N LEU A 184 -14.21 -11.14 -8.23
CA LEU A 184 -14.51 -11.45 -6.83
C LEU A 184 -13.37 -12.23 -6.16
N ILE A 185 -12.73 -13.14 -6.88
CA ILE A 185 -11.65 -13.98 -6.36
C ILE A 185 -10.43 -13.15 -5.94
N LEU A 186 -10.10 -12.10 -6.70
CA LEU A 186 -9.02 -11.17 -6.38
C LEU A 186 -9.39 -10.30 -5.17
N ARG A 187 -10.61 -9.73 -5.16
CA ARG A 187 -11.09 -8.95 -4.02
C ARG A 187 -11.05 -9.73 -2.71
N HIS A 188 -11.56 -10.97 -2.72
CA HIS A 188 -11.55 -11.84 -1.53
C HIS A 188 -10.13 -12.22 -1.09
N SER A 189 -9.22 -12.49 -2.02
CA SER A 189 -7.84 -12.85 -1.69
C SER A 189 -7.10 -11.67 -1.04
N ALA A 190 -7.23 -10.47 -1.61
CA ALA A 190 -6.68 -9.25 -1.05
C ALA A 190 -7.30 -8.91 0.32
N TYR A 191 -8.62 -9.03 0.46
CA TYR A 191 -9.33 -8.84 1.73
C TYR A 191 -8.76 -9.74 2.83
N ARG A 192 -8.60 -11.04 2.55
CA ARG A 192 -8.04 -12.00 3.52
C ARG A 192 -6.65 -11.59 4.00
N LEU A 193 -5.77 -11.17 3.10
CA LEU A 193 -4.44 -10.72 3.50
C LEU A 193 -4.47 -9.41 4.30
N LEU A 194 -5.38 -8.48 4.00
CA LEU A 194 -5.58 -7.29 4.80
C LEU A 194 -6.09 -7.63 6.22
N VAL A 195 -6.96 -8.63 6.36
CA VAL A 195 -7.36 -9.16 7.68
C VAL A 195 -6.17 -9.77 8.41
N SER A 196 -5.33 -10.56 7.74
CA SER A 196 -4.10 -11.08 8.35
C SER A 196 -3.12 -9.98 8.76
N PHE A 197 -3.03 -8.88 8.02
CA PHE A 197 -2.26 -7.71 8.44
C PHE A 197 -2.85 -7.03 9.69
N VAL A 198 -4.19 -6.96 9.79
CA VAL A 198 -4.86 -6.49 11.01
C VAL A 198 -4.54 -7.42 12.19
N GLU A 199 -4.56 -8.73 12.00
CA GLU A 199 -4.20 -9.71 13.03
C GLU A 199 -2.75 -9.58 13.49
N PHE A 200 -1.82 -9.44 12.54
CA PHE A 200 -0.42 -9.09 12.82
C PHE A 200 -0.31 -7.79 13.62
N SER A 201 -1.07 -6.75 13.27
CA SER A 201 -1.05 -5.46 13.96
C SER A 201 -1.48 -5.57 15.43
N ILE A 202 -2.50 -6.39 15.73
CA ILE A 202 -2.93 -6.66 17.12
C ILE A 202 -1.77 -7.20 17.94
N GLN A 203 -1.04 -8.15 17.36
CA GLN A 203 0.05 -8.82 18.03
C GLN A 203 1.12 -7.81 18.41
N ILE A 204 1.58 -6.97 17.47
CA ILE A 204 2.55 -5.91 17.74
C ILE A 204 2.05 -4.94 18.84
N LEU A 205 0.79 -4.47 18.75
CA LEU A 205 0.23 -3.53 19.73
C LEU A 205 0.10 -4.12 21.14
N ARG A 206 -0.12 -5.43 21.27
CA ARG A 206 -0.25 -6.11 22.59
C ARG A 206 1.07 -6.33 23.30
N LEU A 207 2.20 -6.37 22.57
CA LEU A 207 3.50 -6.67 23.16
C LEU A 207 4.08 -5.52 23.96
N GLU A 208 3.87 -4.29 23.51
CA GLU A 208 4.35 -3.10 24.25
C GLU A 208 3.61 -2.94 25.60
N VAL A 209 2.52 -3.68 25.84
CA VAL A 209 1.71 -3.68 27.07
C VAL A 209 2.10 -4.80 28.06
N LYS A 210 2.82 -5.86 27.64
CA LYS A 210 3.15 -7.01 28.49
C LYS A 210 4.62 -7.40 28.38
N SER A 211 5.43 -7.03 29.38
CA SER A 211 6.87 -7.33 29.45
C SER A 211 7.23 -8.75 29.93
N ASP A 212 6.26 -9.63 30.23
CA ASP A 212 6.52 -10.81 31.10
C ASP A 212 6.19 -12.19 30.48
N HIS A 213 6.04 -12.34 29.15
CA HIS A 213 5.73 -13.65 28.54
C HIS A 213 6.73 -14.10 27.46
N GLU A 214 6.96 -15.42 27.39
CA GLU A 214 7.79 -16.08 26.38
C GLU A 214 7.24 -15.79 24.97
N MET A 215 8.09 -15.21 24.14
CA MET A 215 7.76 -14.72 22.81
C MET A 215 8.22 -15.72 21.73
N PRO A 216 7.46 -15.92 20.63
CA PRO A 216 7.95 -16.67 19.48
C PRO A 216 9.21 -16.03 18.88
N GLU A 217 10.21 -16.82 18.52
CA GLU A 217 11.54 -16.36 18.08
C GLU A 217 11.48 -15.39 16.86
N ALA A 218 10.61 -15.64 15.88
CA ALA A 218 10.42 -14.75 14.73
C ALA A 218 9.84 -13.36 15.12
N MET A 219 8.99 -13.31 16.14
CA MET A 219 8.40 -12.08 16.66
C MET A 219 9.45 -11.26 17.40
N VAL A 220 10.29 -11.92 18.21
CA VAL A 220 11.42 -11.31 18.91
C VAL A 220 12.38 -10.68 17.92
N THR A 221 12.77 -11.38 16.85
CA THR A 221 13.71 -10.86 15.84
C THR A 221 13.13 -9.65 15.10
N SER A 222 11.87 -9.69 14.64
CA SER A 222 11.27 -8.56 13.92
C SER A 222 11.19 -7.26 14.73
N ILE A 223 11.00 -7.40 16.05
CA ILE A 223 10.90 -6.28 17.00
C ILE A 223 12.29 -5.84 17.46
N ALA A 224 13.20 -6.80 17.71
CA ALA A 224 14.59 -6.53 18.08
C ALA A 224 15.37 -5.84 16.95
N ASP A 225 15.05 -6.15 15.69
CA ASP A 225 15.60 -5.47 14.51
C ASP A 225 14.97 -4.08 14.30
N GLY A 226 13.98 -3.69 15.11
CA GLY A 226 13.30 -2.39 15.05
C GLY A 226 12.40 -2.20 13.82
N CYS A 227 12.03 -3.27 13.13
CA CYS A 227 11.27 -3.20 11.87
C CYS A 227 9.81 -2.78 12.07
N TRP A 228 9.22 -3.07 13.23
CA TRP A 228 7.83 -2.75 13.55
C TRP A 228 7.70 -2.17 14.96
N THR A 229 7.01 -1.04 15.07
CA THR A 229 6.70 -0.33 16.33
C THR A 229 5.22 -0.01 16.38
N GLU A 230 4.67 0.27 17.58
CA GLU A 230 3.30 0.81 17.71
C GLU A 230 3.08 2.01 16.77
N ALA A 231 4.02 2.95 16.72
CA ALA A 231 3.92 4.14 15.87
C ALA A 231 3.83 3.79 14.37
N CYS A 232 4.56 2.77 13.91
CA CYS A 232 4.46 2.26 12.54
C CYS A 232 3.07 1.66 12.28
N ILE A 233 2.56 0.81 13.17
CA ILE A 233 1.23 0.20 13.04
C ILE A 233 0.13 1.25 13.02
N GLN A 234 0.16 2.19 13.96
CA GLN A 234 -0.80 3.30 14.01
C GLN A 234 -0.75 4.14 12.73
N ARG A 235 0.43 4.38 12.15
CA ARG A 235 0.56 5.09 10.87
C ARG A 235 -0.01 4.29 9.71
N MET A 236 0.27 3.00 9.61
CA MET A 236 -0.28 2.13 8.57
C MET A 236 -1.81 2.06 8.63
N ILE A 237 -2.38 1.90 9.82
CA ILE A 237 -3.83 1.93 10.00
C ILE A 237 -4.42 3.29 9.60
N ASN A 238 -3.92 4.38 10.22
CA ASN A 238 -4.57 5.69 10.09
C ASN A 238 -4.28 6.42 8.78
N LYS A 239 -3.11 6.24 8.19
CA LYS A 239 -2.66 6.98 6.99
C LYS A 239 -2.71 6.17 5.71
N PHE A 240 -2.70 4.84 5.81
CA PHE A 240 -2.78 3.94 4.66
C PHE A 240 -4.16 3.27 4.57
N LEU A 241 -4.54 2.38 5.49
CA LEU A 241 -5.79 1.62 5.40
C LEU A 241 -7.04 2.52 5.40
N LEU A 242 -7.19 3.40 6.41
CA LEU A 242 -8.35 4.29 6.49
C LEU A 242 -8.45 5.27 5.33
N LYS A 243 -7.30 5.67 4.75
CA LYS A 243 -7.26 6.53 3.57
C LYS A 243 -7.82 5.80 2.35
N HIS A 244 -7.33 4.59 2.09
CA HIS A 244 -7.76 3.82 0.92
C HIS A 244 -9.19 3.29 1.04
N MET A 245 -9.62 3.01 2.28
CA MET A 245 -11.01 2.77 2.60
C MET A 245 -11.91 3.97 2.25
N ALA A 246 -11.52 5.19 2.65
CA ALA A 246 -12.26 6.39 2.29
C ALA A 246 -12.34 6.61 0.77
N ASP A 247 -11.23 6.41 0.06
CA ASP A 247 -11.19 6.50 -1.41
C ASP A 247 -12.13 5.46 -2.07
N ALA A 248 -12.26 4.27 -1.48
CA ALA A 248 -13.11 3.19 -1.97
C ALA A 248 -14.61 3.47 -1.82
N MET A 249 -15.03 4.38 -0.94
CA MET A 249 -16.45 4.69 -0.75
C MET A 249 -17.08 5.35 -1.98
N GLY A 250 -16.27 5.91 -2.89
CA GLY A 250 -16.75 6.41 -4.19
C GLY A 250 -16.84 5.33 -5.28
N LYS A 251 -16.61 4.06 -4.97
CA LYS A 251 -16.61 2.93 -5.93
C LYS A 251 -17.90 2.13 -5.88
N GLU A 252 -17.97 1.06 -6.67
CA GLU A 252 -19.11 0.15 -6.71
C GLU A 252 -19.37 -0.52 -5.36
N THR A 253 -20.63 -0.91 -5.10
CA THR A 253 -21.05 -1.49 -3.82
C THR A 253 -20.30 -2.78 -3.46
N SER A 254 -19.89 -3.57 -4.46
CA SER A 254 -19.04 -4.76 -4.26
C SER A 254 -17.68 -4.40 -3.64
N VAL A 255 -17.03 -3.34 -4.12
CA VAL A 255 -15.77 -2.82 -3.57
C VAL A 255 -15.99 -2.19 -2.20
N GLN A 256 -17.05 -1.39 -2.06
CA GLN A 256 -17.43 -0.80 -0.76
C GLN A 256 -17.62 -1.88 0.31
N LYS A 257 -18.19 -3.04 -0.05
CA LYS A 257 -18.45 -4.16 0.85
C LYS A 257 -17.21 -4.71 1.51
N GLU A 258 -16.19 -5.05 0.75
CA GLU A 258 -14.98 -5.63 1.33
C GLU A 258 -14.25 -4.65 2.25
N TRP A 259 -14.27 -3.35 1.91
CA TRP A 259 -13.68 -2.32 2.77
C TRP A 259 -14.46 -2.10 4.06
N ILE A 260 -15.79 -2.18 4.03
CA ILE A 260 -16.64 -2.06 5.23
C ILE A 260 -16.53 -3.29 6.13
N ASP A 261 -16.39 -4.48 5.53
CA ASP A 261 -16.12 -5.71 6.28
C ASP A 261 -14.75 -5.64 6.96
N LEU A 262 -13.73 -5.14 6.26
CA LEU A 262 -12.42 -4.91 6.86
C LEU A 262 -12.49 -3.91 8.01
N LEU A 263 -13.26 -2.82 7.85
CA LEU A 263 -13.46 -1.86 8.94
C LEU A 263 -14.13 -2.51 10.15
N ARG A 264 -15.12 -3.37 9.93
CA ARG A 264 -15.77 -4.12 11.01
C ARG A 264 -14.76 -4.98 11.77
N GLU A 265 -13.92 -5.73 11.04
CA GLU A 265 -12.84 -6.52 11.64
C GLU A 265 -11.89 -5.65 12.45
N MET A 266 -11.46 -4.51 11.91
CA MET A 266 -10.59 -3.55 12.61
C MET A 266 -11.24 -3.02 13.89
N VAL A 267 -12.53 -2.64 13.86
CA VAL A 267 -13.25 -2.13 15.05
C VAL A 267 -13.36 -3.20 16.15
N LEU A 268 -13.57 -4.46 15.77
CA LEU A 268 -13.67 -5.57 16.73
C LEU A 268 -12.31 -5.95 17.33
N LYS A 269 -11.27 -5.94 16.49
CA LYS A 269 -9.96 -6.52 16.81
C LYS A 269 -8.95 -5.53 17.38
N LEU A 270 -9.08 -4.23 17.11
CA LEU A 270 -8.12 -3.18 17.49
C LEU A 270 -8.73 -2.15 18.48
N PRO A 271 -9.14 -2.56 19.70
CA PRO A 271 -9.68 -1.64 20.69
C PRO A 271 -8.64 -0.61 21.18
N GLU A 272 -7.34 -0.89 21.03
CA GLU A 272 -6.25 -0.01 21.43
C GLU A 272 -6.13 1.22 20.54
N VAL A 273 -6.68 1.19 19.32
CA VAL A 273 -6.69 2.33 18.40
C VAL A 273 -7.89 3.22 18.75
N PRO A 274 -7.69 4.42 19.36
CA PRO A 274 -8.78 5.19 19.96
C PRO A 274 -9.88 5.56 18.96
N ASN A 275 -9.48 5.85 17.71
CA ASN A 275 -10.43 6.19 16.63
C ASN A 275 -11.35 5.03 16.25
N LEU A 276 -10.96 3.78 16.46
CA LEU A 276 -11.75 2.61 16.10
C LEU A 276 -12.65 2.16 17.26
N HIS A 277 -12.18 2.29 18.50
CA HIS A 277 -12.91 1.85 19.70
C HIS A 277 -14.31 2.46 19.80
N SER A 278 -14.46 3.76 19.50
CA SER A 278 -15.75 4.47 19.53
C SER A 278 -16.81 3.88 18.59
N PHE A 279 -16.41 3.13 17.56
CA PHE A 279 -17.35 2.50 16.63
C PHE A 279 -17.81 1.12 17.08
N LYS A 280 -17.31 0.58 18.20
CA LYS A 280 -17.72 -0.72 18.73
C LYS A 280 -19.21 -0.78 19.05
N ILE A 281 -19.81 0.34 19.46
CA ILE A 281 -21.27 0.45 19.67
C ILE A 281 -22.08 0.14 18.40
N LEU A 282 -21.48 0.27 17.21
CA LEU A 282 -22.14 -0.04 15.94
C LEU A 282 -22.14 -1.54 15.62
N CYS A 283 -21.25 -2.33 16.25
CA CYS A 283 -21.18 -3.78 16.06
C CYS A 283 -22.33 -4.51 16.77
N SER A 284 -22.71 -5.66 16.22
CA SER A 284 -23.64 -6.61 16.85
C SER A 284 -23.26 -8.04 16.45
N ASP A 285 -23.51 -8.99 17.35
CA ASP A 285 -23.42 -10.43 17.04
C ASP A 285 -24.58 -10.88 16.14
N ASP A 286 -25.69 -10.14 16.12
CA ASP A 286 -26.79 -10.36 15.19
C ASP A 286 -26.50 -9.65 13.84
N PRO A 287 -26.27 -10.40 12.75
CA PRO A 287 -25.98 -9.82 11.43
C PRO A 287 -27.10 -8.93 10.88
N GLU A 288 -28.35 -9.11 11.32
CA GLU A 288 -29.50 -8.29 10.90
C GLU A 288 -29.57 -6.94 11.61
N VAL A 289 -28.79 -6.77 12.69
CA VAL A 289 -28.72 -5.52 13.48
C VAL A 289 -27.36 -4.84 13.37
N ASP A 290 -26.30 -5.59 13.06
CA ASP A 290 -24.93 -5.09 12.92
C ASP A 290 -24.82 -3.98 11.86
N PHE A 291 -24.32 -2.81 12.24
CA PHE A 291 -24.28 -1.66 11.33
C PHE A 291 -23.51 -1.95 10.03
N PHE A 292 -22.33 -2.57 10.13
CA PHE A 292 -21.41 -2.77 9.02
C PHE A 292 -21.97 -3.77 8.01
N ASN A 293 -22.62 -4.84 8.49
CA ASN A 293 -23.33 -5.79 7.62
C ASN A 293 -24.51 -5.16 6.87
N ASN A 294 -25.10 -4.08 7.40
CA ASN A 294 -26.36 -3.53 6.93
C ASN A 294 -26.25 -2.23 6.12
N ILE A 295 -25.22 -1.39 6.34
CA ILE A 295 -25.13 -0.02 5.78
C ILE A 295 -25.04 0.02 4.24
N ILE A 296 -24.51 -1.05 3.65
CA ILE A 296 -24.29 -1.23 2.20
C ILE A 296 -25.11 -2.39 1.63
N HIS A 297 -26.07 -2.89 2.40
CA HIS A 297 -26.91 -4.01 1.98
C HIS A 297 -27.85 -3.59 0.83
N LEU A 298 -28.10 -4.47 -0.14
CA LEU A 298 -28.97 -4.18 -1.30
C LEU A 298 -30.40 -3.79 -0.88
N GLN A 299 -30.89 -4.38 0.22
CA GLN A 299 -32.21 -4.10 0.78
C GLN A 299 -32.25 -2.75 1.54
N LYS A 300 -33.10 -1.83 1.05
CA LYS A 300 -33.28 -0.47 1.62
C LYS A 300 -33.64 -0.44 3.11
N HIS A 301 -34.47 -1.39 3.58
CA HIS A 301 -34.89 -1.42 4.98
C HIS A 301 -33.72 -1.73 5.92
N ARG A 302 -32.79 -2.59 5.51
CA ARG A 302 -31.56 -2.91 6.25
C ARG A 302 -30.66 -1.69 6.36
N ARG A 303 -30.44 -0.97 5.24
CA ARG A 303 -29.71 0.30 5.23
C ARG A 303 -30.35 1.35 6.14
N SER A 304 -31.68 1.51 6.07
CA SER A 304 -32.41 2.45 6.93
C SER A 304 -32.25 2.14 8.41
N ARG A 305 -32.24 0.86 8.81
CA ARG A 305 -31.99 0.44 10.19
C ARG A 305 -30.55 0.73 10.62
N ALA A 306 -29.56 0.47 9.76
CA ALA A 306 -28.16 0.80 10.01
C ALA A 306 -27.99 2.31 10.24
N LEU A 307 -28.56 3.15 9.37
CA LEU A 307 -28.52 4.61 9.52
C LEU A 307 -29.20 5.10 10.81
N SER A 308 -30.30 4.47 11.22
CA SER A 308 -30.95 4.77 12.51
C SER A 308 -30.05 4.44 13.70
N ARG A 309 -29.39 3.27 13.67
CA ARG A 309 -28.39 2.88 14.69
C ARG A 309 -27.22 3.86 14.74
N PHE A 310 -26.72 4.26 13.57
CA PHE A 310 -25.63 5.22 13.45
C PHE A 310 -25.99 6.59 14.05
N ARG A 311 -27.18 7.12 13.72
CA ARG A 311 -27.70 8.36 14.31
C ARG A 311 -27.78 8.28 15.83
N ASN A 312 -28.25 7.16 16.38
CA ASN A 312 -28.35 6.98 17.83
C ASN A 312 -26.98 6.94 18.50
N ALA A 313 -25.99 6.30 17.88
CA ALA A 313 -24.61 6.28 18.37
C ALA A 313 -23.96 7.67 18.39
N ILE A 314 -24.15 8.47 17.33
CA ILE A 314 -23.65 9.86 17.27
C ILE A 314 -24.20 10.69 18.44
N ASN A 315 -25.50 10.56 18.73
CA ASN A 315 -26.14 11.32 19.80
C ASN A 315 -25.72 10.90 21.21
N ALA A 316 -25.24 9.66 21.39
CA ALA A 316 -24.90 9.10 22.69
C ALA A 316 -23.44 9.38 23.10
N GLU A 317 -22.48 9.14 22.21
CA GLU A 317 -21.06 9.10 22.58
C GLU A 317 -20.18 10.11 21.83
N GLY A 318 -20.68 10.72 20.74
CA GLY A 318 -19.87 11.51 19.83
C GLY A 318 -18.85 10.64 19.08
N LEU A 319 -19.01 10.48 17.77
CA LEU A 319 -18.13 9.61 16.98
C LEU A 319 -16.97 10.39 16.36
N PRO A 320 -15.77 9.78 16.22
CA PRO A 320 -14.63 10.42 15.57
C PRO A 320 -14.96 10.96 14.17
N GLU A 321 -14.63 12.23 13.94
CA GLU A 321 -15.04 12.96 12.74
C GLU A 321 -14.41 12.38 11.46
N VAL A 322 -13.16 11.89 11.52
CA VAL A 322 -12.43 11.45 10.33
C VAL A 322 -13.09 10.25 9.65
N ILE A 323 -13.39 9.18 10.40
CA ILE A 323 -14.05 7.99 9.84
C ILE A 323 -15.51 8.30 9.49
N THR A 324 -16.20 9.05 10.35
CA THR A 324 -17.59 9.48 10.11
C THR A 324 -17.72 10.21 8.77
N ASN A 325 -16.92 11.25 8.54
CA ASN A 325 -17.05 12.10 7.37
C ASN A 325 -16.46 11.47 6.10
N LYS A 326 -15.40 10.67 6.22
CA LYS A 326 -14.69 10.13 5.05
C LYS A 326 -15.16 8.74 4.64
N VAL A 327 -15.73 7.96 5.56
CA VAL A 327 -16.16 6.58 5.29
C VAL A 327 -17.68 6.47 5.31
N PHE A 328 -18.36 6.92 6.36
CA PHE A 328 -19.80 6.67 6.50
C PHE A 328 -20.70 7.68 5.79
N VAL A 329 -20.35 8.97 5.79
CA VAL A 329 -21.13 9.99 5.08
C VAL A 329 -21.27 9.70 3.57
N PRO A 330 -20.22 9.27 2.84
CA PRO A 330 -20.36 8.90 1.43
C PRO A 330 -21.30 7.71 1.15
N LEU A 331 -21.62 6.90 2.16
CA LEU A 331 -22.52 5.73 2.04
C LEU A 331 -24.00 6.06 2.34
N SER A 332 -24.25 7.26 2.85
CA SER A 332 -25.54 7.70 3.41
C SER A 332 -26.60 7.99 2.35
#